data_AF-A0A4V1VLG5-F1
#
_entry.id   AF-A0A4V1VLG5-F1
#
_cell.length_a   1.000
_cell.length_b   1.000
_cell.length_c   1.000
_cell.angle_alpha   90.00
_cell.angle_beta   90.00
_cell.angle_gamma   90.00
#
_symmetry.space_group_name_H-M   'P 1'
#
loop_
_entity.id
_entity.type
_entity.pdbx_description
1 polymer ?
#
loop_
_entity_poly.entity_id
_entity_poly.type
_entity_poly.pdbx_seq_one_letter_code
_entity_poly.pdbx_strand_id
1 'polypeptide(L)'
;MGTDLHDQRYRAVEARDPRFDGVFYTAVRTTGIYCRPSCPARTPRTENVQFYASAAAAQDAGFRACRRCRPDTTPGSPEWDVRADVVGRAMRLIRDGVIERQGVDGLAEHLGYSSRHVGRMLTD
;
A
#
# COMPACT_ATOMS: atom_id res chain seq x y z
N MET A 1 -3.17 28.70 -13.85
CA MET A 1 -3.11 28.30 -12.43
C MET A 1 -3.40 26.81 -12.17
N GLY A 2 -3.48 25.95 -13.20
CA GLY A 2 -3.81 24.51 -13.04
C GLY A 2 -2.62 23.54 -13.05
N THR A 3 -1.43 23.97 -13.48
CA THR A 3 -0.20 23.16 -13.53
C THR A 3 0.40 22.91 -12.14
N ASP A 4 0.30 23.88 -11.23
CA ASP A 4 0.91 23.81 -9.90
C ASP A 4 0.37 22.65 -9.05
N LEU A 5 -0.95 22.40 -9.07
CA LEU A 5 -1.55 21.30 -8.30
C LEU A 5 -1.20 19.92 -8.88
N HIS A 6 -1.10 19.79 -10.20
CA HIS A 6 -0.69 18.54 -10.84
C HIS A 6 0.76 18.22 -10.48
N ASP A 7 1.65 19.19 -10.59
CA ASP A 7 3.06 19.05 -10.24
C ASP A 7 3.26 18.70 -8.75
N GLN A 8 2.51 19.34 -7.84
CA GLN A 8 2.55 19.03 -6.42
C GLN A 8 2.13 17.59 -6.11
N ARG A 9 1.00 17.15 -6.70
CA ARG A 9 0.53 15.76 -6.55
C ARG A 9 1.52 14.77 -7.17
N TYR A 10 2.11 15.11 -8.31
CA TYR A 10 3.12 14.28 -8.95
C TYR A 10 4.37 14.13 -8.08
N ARG A 11 4.86 15.21 -7.46
CA ARG A 11 5.96 15.15 -6.49
C ARG A 11 5.64 14.25 -5.30
N ALA A 12 4.42 14.29 -4.78
CA ALA A 12 4.00 13.40 -3.69
C ALA A 12 4.02 11.92 -4.12
N VAL A 13 3.63 11.60 -5.36
CA VAL A 13 3.76 10.24 -5.92
C VAL A 13 5.23 9.85 -6.11
N GLU A 14 6.06 10.75 -6.61
CA GLU A 14 7.49 10.51 -6.82
C GLU A 14 8.22 10.24 -5.49
N ALA A 15 7.88 11.00 -4.45
CA ALA A 15 8.36 10.79 -3.09
C ALA A 15 7.73 9.56 -2.40
N ARG A 16 6.71 8.93 -2.99
CA ARG A 16 5.91 7.84 -2.41
C ARG A 16 5.37 8.18 -1.02
N ASP A 17 4.90 9.41 -0.87
CA ASP A 17 4.54 9.96 0.44
C ASP A 17 3.20 9.42 0.95
N PRO A 18 3.18 8.56 1.99
CA PRO A 18 1.95 7.95 2.50
C PRO A 18 1.01 8.96 3.16
N ARG A 19 1.46 10.18 3.48
CA ARG A 19 0.59 11.23 4.05
C ARG A 19 -0.51 11.66 3.09
N PHE A 20 -0.34 11.39 1.79
CA PHE A 20 -1.33 11.68 0.76
C PHE A 20 -2.21 10.49 0.38
N ASP A 21 -1.99 9.31 0.98
CA ASP A 21 -2.85 8.16 0.76
C ASP A 21 -4.28 8.47 1.21
N GLY A 22 -5.24 8.27 0.31
CA GLY A 22 -6.65 8.61 0.55
C GLY A 22 -7.00 10.09 0.29
N VAL A 23 -6.01 10.99 0.18
CA VAL A 23 -6.22 12.40 -0.19
C VAL A 23 -6.46 12.56 -1.69
N PHE A 24 -5.74 11.79 -2.50
CA PHE A 24 -5.97 11.66 -3.93
C PHE A 24 -5.48 10.31 -4.43
N TYR A 25 -5.85 9.98 -5.66
CA TYR A 25 -5.51 8.74 -6.33
C TYR A 25 -4.89 9.03 -7.69
N THR A 26 -3.88 8.24 -8.04
CA THR A 26 -3.09 8.40 -9.26
C THR A 26 -3.51 7.35 -10.27
N ALA A 27 -4.08 7.77 -11.39
CA ALA A 27 -4.49 6.91 -12.49
C ALA A 27 -3.49 6.99 -13.65
N VAL A 28 -3.10 5.83 -14.17
CA VAL A 28 -2.09 5.71 -15.22
C VAL A 28 -2.76 5.29 -16.52
N ARG A 29 -2.77 6.20 -17.50
CA ARG A 29 -3.44 6.01 -18.80
C ARG A 29 -2.97 4.76 -19.53
N THR A 30 -1.67 4.50 -19.54
CA THR A 30 -1.05 3.40 -20.29
C THR A 30 -1.37 2.01 -19.73
N THR A 31 -1.65 1.88 -18.43
CA THR A 31 -1.94 0.59 -17.79
C THR A 31 -3.42 0.40 -17.47
N GLY A 32 -4.19 1.49 -17.45
CA GLY A 32 -5.58 1.49 -16.99
C GLY A 32 -5.68 1.15 -15.50
N ILE A 33 -4.68 1.51 -14.70
CA ILE A 33 -4.61 1.21 -13.26
C ILE A 33 -4.60 2.53 -12.48
N TYR A 34 -5.35 2.58 -11.39
CA TYR A 34 -5.20 3.63 -10.38
C TYR A 34 -4.56 3.11 -9.10
N CYS A 35 -3.84 3.99 -8.41
CA CYS A 35 -2.97 3.70 -7.27
C CYS A 35 -3.12 4.76 -6.17
N ARG A 36 -2.64 4.44 -4.97
CA ARG A 36 -2.33 5.43 -3.93
C ARG A 36 -1.00 6.14 -4.23
N PRO A 37 -0.76 7.35 -3.69
CA PRO A 37 0.53 8.05 -3.81
C PRO A 37 1.73 7.26 -3.27
N SER A 38 1.57 6.48 -2.20
CA SER A 38 2.63 5.63 -1.63
C SER A 38 2.98 4.38 -2.44
N CYS A 39 2.34 4.14 -3.59
CA CYS A 39 2.47 2.88 -4.30
C CYS A 39 3.94 2.56 -4.63
N PRO A 40 4.45 1.36 -4.30
CA PRO A 40 5.84 0.98 -4.58
C PRO A 40 6.07 0.67 -6.08
N ALA A 41 5.05 0.77 -6.93
CA ALA A 41 5.21 0.63 -8.37
C ALA A 41 6.15 1.71 -8.92
N ARG A 42 6.77 1.43 -10.07
CA ARG A 42 7.60 2.42 -10.75
C ARG A 42 6.75 3.64 -11.10
N THR A 43 7.20 4.82 -10.70
CA THR A 43 6.51 6.08 -11.00
C THR A 43 6.37 6.25 -12.51
N PRO A 44 5.14 6.36 -13.04
CA PRO A 44 4.88 6.58 -14.46
C PRO A 44 5.30 7.99 -14.87
N ARG A 45 5.52 8.22 -16.18
CA ARG A 45 5.78 9.57 -16.71
C ARG A 45 4.58 10.47 -16.46
N THR A 46 4.84 11.74 -16.11
CA THR A 46 3.82 12.76 -15.81
C THR A 46 2.72 12.87 -16.87
N GLU A 47 3.07 12.78 -18.15
CA GLU A 47 2.14 12.82 -19.29
C GLU A 47 1.07 11.71 -19.28
N ASN A 48 1.36 10.59 -18.61
CA ASN A 48 0.46 9.44 -18.51
C ASN A 48 -0.35 9.43 -17.21
N VAL A 49 -0.19 10.45 -16.35
CA VAL A 49 -0.77 10.50 -15.01
C VAL A 49 -1.95 11.45 -14.95
N GLN A 50 -3.02 10.96 -14.34
CA GLN A 50 -4.17 11.76 -13.94
C GLN A 50 -4.45 11.56 -12.45
N PHE A 51 -5.03 12.57 -11.83
CA PHE A 51 -5.36 12.53 -10.40
C PHE A 51 -6.87 12.58 -10.18
N TYR A 52 -7.36 11.76 -9.26
CA TYR A 52 -8.75 11.71 -8.84
C TYR A 52 -8.86 11.96 -7.33
N ALA A 53 -9.94 12.61 -6.90
CA ALA A 53 -10.16 12.91 -5.48
C ALA A 53 -10.57 11.66 -4.66
N SER A 54 -11.09 10.62 -5.32
CA SER A 54 -11.51 9.38 -4.66
C SER A 54 -11.23 8.16 -5.53
N ALA A 55 -11.15 6.99 -4.90
CA ALA A 55 -11.05 5.70 -5.59
C ALA A 55 -12.26 5.47 -6.51
N ALA A 56 -13.47 5.81 -6.02
CA ALA A 56 -14.70 5.72 -6.80
C ALA A 56 -14.64 6.55 -8.09
N ALA A 57 -14.16 7.80 -8.02
CA ALA A 57 -14.03 8.64 -9.21
C ALA A 57 -13.05 8.06 -10.25
N ALA A 58 -11.98 7.39 -9.80
CA ALA A 58 -11.07 6.69 -10.71
C ALA A 58 -11.70 5.44 -11.33
N GLN A 59 -12.50 4.69 -10.56
CA GLN A 59 -13.24 3.53 -11.04
C GLN A 59 -14.31 3.92 -12.07
N ASP A 60 -15.08 4.98 -11.80
CA ASP A 60 -16.09 5.53 -12.71
C ASP A 60 -15.46 6.02 -14.02
N ALA A 61 -14.21 6.48 -13.97
CA ALA A 61 -13.42 6.83 -15.14
C ALA A 61 -12.81 5.62 -15.89
N GLY A 62 -13.11 4.38 -15.47
CA GLY A 62 -12.71 3.14 -16.13
C GLY A 62 -11.36 2.56 -15.70
N PHE A 63 -10.74 3.07 -14.63
CA PHE A 63 -9.47 2.56 -14.12
C PHE A 63 -9.68 1.40 -13.14
N ARG A 64 -8.79 0.41 -13.21
CA ARG A 64 -8.76 -0.77 -12.33
C ARG A 64 -7.92 -0.51 -11.09
N ALA A 65 -8.32 -1.04 -9.94
CA ALA A 65 -7.54 -0.89 -8.71
C ALA A 65 -6.18 -1.62 -8.80
N CYS A 66 -5.12 -0.97 -8.33
CA CYS A 66 -3.80 -1.57 -8.25
C CYS A 66 -3.76 -2.69 -7.20
N ARG A 67 -3.38 -3.90 -7.61
CA ARG A 67 -3.28 -5.04 -6.69
C ARG A 67 -2.15 -4.95 -5.67
N ARG A 68 -1.17 -4.05 -5.88
CA ARG A 68 -0.03 -3.85 -4.97
C ARG A 68 -0.35 -2.92 -3.80
N CYS A 69 -0.96 -1.76 -4.09
CA CYS A 69 -1.30 -0.78 -3.06
C CYS A 69 -2.77 -0.83 -2.64
N ARG A 70 -3.60 -1.67 -3.27
CA ARG A 70 -5.00 -1.92 -2.89
C ARG A 70 -5.78 -0.62 -2.59
N PRO A 71 -5.81 0.35 -3.52
CA PRO A 71 -6.44 1.66 -3.29
C PRO A 71 -7.97 1.59 -3.16
N ASP A 72 -8.55 0.43 -3.41
CA ASP A 72 -9.96 0.08 -3.28
C ASP A 72 -10.34 -0.40 -1.87
N THR A 73 -9.37 -0.61 -0.98
CA THR A 73 -9.65 -1.04 0.40
C THR A 73 -9.90 0.16 1.32
N THR A 74 -10.58 -0.09 2.43
CA THR A 74 -10.90 0.95 3.41
C THR A 74 -9.63 1.37 4.16
N PRO A 75 -9.34 2.68 4.31
CA PRO A 75 -8.24 3.15 5.15
C PRO A 75 -8.31 2.56 6.57
N GLY A 76 -7.20 2.01 7.05
CA GLY A 76 -7.10 1.35 8.36
C GLY A 76 -7.57 -0.11 8.41
N SER A 77 -8.08 -0.67 7.30
CA SER A 77 -8.32 -2.11 7.19
C SER A 77 -7.01 -2.91 7.10
N PRO A 78 -7.00 -4.21 7.46
CA PRO A 78 -5.86 -5.09 7.25
C PRO A 78 -5.36 -5.11 5.80
N GLU A 79 -6.27 -5.02 4.83
CA GLU A 79 -5.94 -5.05 3.41
C GLU A 79 -5.34 -3.72 2.91
N TRP A 80 -5.53 -2.62 3.64
CA TRP A 80 -4.90 -1.33 3.34
C TRP A 80 -3.41 -1.35 3.64
N ASP A 81 -3.01 -1.97 4.75
CA ASP A 81 -1.62 -2.14 5.14
C ASP A 81 -1.37 -3.54 5.71
N VAL A 82 -1.18 -4.48 4.78
CA VAL A 82 -0.92 -5.90 5.10
C VAL A 82 0.33 -6.05 5.97
N ARG A 83 1.35 -5.20 5.77
CA ARG A 83 2.57 -5.28 6.57
C ARG A 83 2.25 -4.90 8.01
N ALA A 84 1.60 -3.75 8.23
CA ALA A 84 1.24 -3.29 9.56
C ALA A 84 0.32 -4.30 10.28
N ASP A 85 -0.67 -4.88 9.59
CA ASP A 85 -1.51 -5.94 10.16
C ASP A 85 -0.70 -7.16 10.60
N VAL A 86 0.15 -7.69 9.72
CA VAL A 86 0.95 -8.89 10.00
C VAL A 86 1.94 -8.62 11.14
N VAL A 87 2.59 -7.46 11.16
CA VAL A 87 3.47 -7.06 12.27
C VAL A 87 2.69 -6.93 13.58
N GLY A 88 1.51 -6.30 13.57
CA GLY A 88 0.65 -6.19 14.75
C GLY A 88 0.18 -7.55 15.28
N ARG A 89 -0.13 -8.49 14.39
CA ARG A 89 -0.43 -9.90 14.75
C ARG A 89 0.79 -10.62 15.30
N ALA A 90 1.96 -10.44 14.68
CA ALA A 90 3.21 -11.04 15.15
C ALA A 90 3.54 -10.59 16.58
N MET A 91 3.46 -9.30 16.87
CA MET A 91 3.72 -8.76 18.21
C MET A 91 2.77 -9.28 19.29
N ARG A 92 1.52 -9.60 18.92
CA ARG A 92 0.57 -10.26 19.84
C ARG A 92 0.99 -11.69 20.14
N LEU A 93 1.29 -12.48 19.11
CA LEU A 93 1.73 -13.88 19.26
C LEU A 93 3.06 -14.00 20.03
N ILE A 94 3.99 -13.07 19.80
CA ILE A 94 5.26 -13.00 20.54
C ILE A 94 4.97 -12.77 22.03
N ARG A 95 4.10 -11.80 22.36
CA ARG A 95 3.70 -11.52 23.75
C ARG A 95 3.00 -12.71 24.39
N ASP A 96 2.24 -13.48 23.62
CA ASP A 96 1.56 -14.69 24.08
C ASP A 96 2.52 -15.87 24.25
N GLY A 97 3.82 -15.70 24.00
CA GLY A 97 4.87 -16.69 24.23
C GLY A 97 5.04 -17.74 23.14
N VAL A 98 4.59 -17.45 21.90
CA VAL A 98 4.65 -18.42 20.79
C VAL A 98 6.09 -18.76 20.41
N ILE A 99 7.01 -17.78 20.45
CA ILE A 99 8.43 -18.03 20.13
C ILE A 99 9.05 -19.00 21.13
N GLU A 100 8.76 -18.85 22.42
CA GLU A 100 9.31 -19.69 23.48
C GLU A 100 8.82 -21.13 23.36
N ARG A 101 7.56 -21.33 22.93
CA ARG A 101 6.95 -22.65 22.81
C ARG A 101 7.23 -23.36 21.48
N GLN A 102 7.33 -22.60 20.39
CA GLN A 102 7.32 -23.15 19.02
C GLN A 102 8.41 -22.58 18.12
N GLY A 103 9.24 -21.67 18.62
CA GLY A 103 10.27 -20.99 17.85
C GLY A 103 9.71 -20.00 16.83
N VAL A 104 10.62 -19.46 16.01
CA VAL A 104 10.29 -18.51 14.94
C VAL A 104 9.50 -19.18 13.81
N ASP A 105 9.74 -20.46 13.54
CA ASP A 105 9.00 -21.21 12.52
C ASP A 105 7.54 -21.40 12.91
N GLY A 106 7.24 -21.70 14.18
CA GLY A 106 5.87 -21.75 14.69
C GLY A 106 5.16 -20.40 14.59
N LEU A 107 5.83 -19.30 14.93
CA LEU A 107 5.29 -17.95 14.73
C LEU A 107 4.94 -17.70 13.25
N ALA A 108 5.82 -18.11 12.34
CA ALA A 108 5.63 -17.89 10.91
C ALA A 108 4.43 -18.69 10.35
N GLU A 109 4.25 -19.93 10.82
CA GLU A 109 3.09 -20.76 10.50
C GLU A 109 1.77 -20.11 10.94
N HIS A 110 1.71 -19.56 12.16
CA HIS A 110 0.52 -18.84 12.66
C HIS A 110 0.18 -17.59 11.83
N LEU A 111 1.18 -16.98 11.21
CA LEU A 111 1.01 -15.81 10.35
C LEU A 111 0.75 -16.18 8.87
N GLY A 112 0.96 -17.44 8.49
CA GLY A 112 0.82 -17.92 7.11
C GLY A 112 1.96 -17.51 6.18
N TYR A 113 3.16 -17.26 6.73
CA TYR A 113 4.34 -16.83 5.97
C TYR A 113 5.56 -17.68 6.30
N SER A 114 6.62 -17.59 5.50
CA SER A 114 7.92 -18.17 5.87
C SER A 114 8.63 -17.31 6.91
N SER A 115 9.45 -17.93 7.76
CA SER A 115 10.26 -17.25 8.80
C SER A 115 11.12 -16.13 8.23
N ARG A 116 11.68 -16.34 7.03
CA ARG A 116 12.44 -15.31 6.29
C ARG A 116 11.56 -14.11 5.91
N HIS A 117 10.31 -14.33 5.53
CA HIS A 117 9.39 -13.26 5.17
C HIS A 117 8.96 -12.48 6.42
N VAL A 118 8.58 -13.18 7.49
CA VAL A 118 8.25 -12.55 8.78
C VAL A 118 9.42 -11.72 9.30
N GLY A 119 10.64 -12.25 9.26
CA GLY A 119 11.85 -11.50 9.63
C GLY A 119 11.98 -10.18 8.86
N ARG A 120 11.85 -10.22 7.53
CA ARG A 120 11.90 -9.01 6.68
C ARG A 120 10.79 -8.00 7.01
N MET A 121 9.59 -8.48 7.34
CA MET A 121 8.47 -7.60 7.72
C MET A 121 8.64 -6.94 9.08
N LEU A 122 9.45 -7.52 9.96
CA LEU A 122 9.70 -6.98 11.31
C LEU A 122 10.91 -6.03 11.34
N THR A 123 11.85 -6.17 10.40
CA THR A 123 13.11 -5.40 10.39
C THR A 123 13.16 -4.25 9.40
N ASP A 124 12.45 -4.37 8.28
CA ASP A 124 12.46 -3.34 7.21
C ASP A 124 11.40 -2.24 7.41
#